data_AF-A0A328B976-F1
#
_entry.id   AF-A0A328B976-F1
#
_cell.length_a   1.000
_cell.length_b   1.000
_cell.length_c   1.000
_cell.angle_alpha   90.00
_cell.angle_beta   90.00
_cell.angle_gamma   90.00
#
_symmetry.space_group_name_H-M   'P 1'
#
loop_
_entity.id
_entity.type
_entity.pdbx_description
1 polymer ?
#
loop_
_entity_poly.entity_id
_entity_poly.type
_entity_poly.pdbx_seq_one_letter_code
_entity_poly.pdbx_strand_id
1 'polypeptide(L)'
;MAVQGIRGIVEAAIERASKATGVDFGFLMKTAGRESSFNPRAQASTSSAAGLFQFVGQTWLATLKQHGAKHGYARYADLITRGADGRYRVDGQEARRAVMDLRLDPHAASVMAGELTAQNAAYLKGRVGRDPTAGELYVAHFLGPQGSAKLIKAAEVQPDTSAASLFPDAARANRAIFYRNGRAATVGEVYANLTRTGGAHQAVTPREVTDPDDGGFIQYASVRRTAREREQDALVAMILRGAQPADQAGVGSRLAGSLFTSEMLKMLSDSRDS
;
A
#
# COMPACT_ATOMS: atom_id res chain seq x y z
N MET A 1 24.43 -3.13 5.36
CA MET A 1 23.96 -2.81 6.73
C MET A 1 22.54 -2.22 6.76
N ALA A 2 22.20 -1.17 6.00
CA ALA A 2 20.85 -0.56 6.05
C ALA A 2 19.70 -1.44 5.50
N VAL A 3 19.95 -2.26 4.46
CA VAL A 3 18.93 -3.09 3.80
C VAL A 3 18.45 -4.26 4.65
N GLN A 4 19.34 -4.85 5.48
CA GLN A 4 18.97 -5.91 6.43
C GLN A 4 18.03 -5.38 7.53
N GLY A 5 18.21 -4.12 7.95
CA GLY A 5 17.34 -3.48 8.95
C GLY A 5 15.91 -3.28 8.46
N ILE A 6 15.72 -2.84 7.21
CA ILE A 6 14.38 -2.61 6.63
C ILE A 6 13.62 -3.93 6.48
N ARG A 7 14.30 -4.99 6.02
CA ARG A 7 13.67 -6.30 5.86
C ARG A 7 13.18 -6.87 7.20
N GLY A 8 13.98 -6.75 8.26
CA GLY A 8 13.57 -7.16 9.61
C GLY A 8 12.39 -6.36 10.17
N ILE A 9 12.32 -5.05 9.90
CA ILE A 9 11.18 -4.22 10.29
C ILE A 9 9.90 -4.66 9.57
N VAL A 10 9.99 -4.94 8.27
CA VAL A 10 8.86 -5.40 7.46
C VAL A 10 8.36 -6.76 7.95
N GLU A 11 9.27 -7.71 8.17
CA GLU A 11 8.93 -9.05 8.65
C GLU A 11 8.23 -9.00 10.01
N ALA A 12 8.79 -8.26 10.97
CA ALA A 12 8.19 -8.10 12.29
C ALA A 12 6.82 -7.38 12.24
N ALA A 13 6.64 -6.43 11.32
CA ALA A 13 5.35 -5.77 11.11
C ALA A 13 4.30 -6.73 10.56
N ILE A 14 4.67 -7.58 9.60
CA ILE A 14 3.79 -8.59 9.02
C ILE A 14 3.45 -9.68 10.04
N GLU A 15 4.42 -10.10 10.86
CA GLU A 15 4.18 -11.07 11.95
C GLU A 15 3.16 -10.54 12.97
N ARG A 16 3.32 -9.28 13.41
CA ARG A 16 2.34 -8.64 14.31
C ARG A 16 0.96 -8.53 13.68
N ALA A 17 0.88 -8.14 12.40
CA ALA A 17 -0.38 -8.07 11.69
C ALA A 17 -1.07 -9.43 11.56
N SER A 18 -0.31 -10.48 11.26
CA SER A 18 -0.82 -11.85 11.23
C SER A 18 -1.44 -12.24 12.58
N LYS A 19 -0.73 -12.01 13.69
CA LYS A 19 -1.23 -12.28 15.04
C LYS A 19 -2.48 -11.46 15.38
N ALA A 20 -2.51 -10.17 15.03
CA ALA A 20 -3.60 -9.26 15.39
C ALA A 20 -4.89 -9.46 14.56
N THR A 21 -4.79 -10.06 13.37
CA THR A 21 -5.92 -10.17 12.42
C THR A 21 -6.34 -11.60 12.12
N GLY A 22 -5.54 -12.60 12.52
CA GLY A 22 -5.81 -14.02 12.25
C GLY A 22 -5.52 -14.44 10.80
N VAL A 23 -4.96 -13.55 9.98
CA VAL A 23 -4.52 -13.84 8.61
C VAL A 23 -3.16 -14.53 8.65
N ASP A 24 -2.95 -15.52 7.79
CA ASP A 24 -1.70 -16.28 7.74
C ASP A 24 -0.48 -15.37 7.43
N PHE A 25 0.60 -15.57 8.19
CA PHE A 25 1.85 -14.82 8.01
C PHE A 25 2.46 -15.06 6.63
N GLY A 26 2.44 -16.32 6.16
CA GLY A 26 2.96 -16.70 4.86
C GLY A 26 2.21 -16.01 3.72
N PHE A 27 0.88 -15.91 3.83
CA PHE A 27 0.04 -15.17 2.90
C PHE A 27 0.40 -13.69 2.85
N LEU A 28 0.51 -13.02 4.00
CA LEU A 28 0.86 -11.60 4.05
C LEU A 28 2.27 -11.35 3.50
N MET A 29 3.25 -12.21 3.81
CA MET A 29 4.60 -12.14 3.26
C MET A 29 4.63 -12.29 1.74
N LYS A 30 3.90 -13.28 1.20
CA LYS A 30 3.81 -13.48 -0.26
C LYS A 30 3.15 -12.29 -0.94
N THR A 31 2.10 -11.74 -0.33
CA THR A 31 1.40 -10.55 -0.85
C THR A 31 2.34 -9.34 -0.84
N ALA A 32 2.99 -9.03 0.27
CA ALA A 32 3.94 -7.92 0.36
C ALA A 32 5.11 -8.04 -0.63
N GLY A 33 5.65 -9.26 -0.78
CA GLY A 33 6.71 -9.55 -1.75
C GLY A 33 6.26 -9.32 -3.18
N ARG A 34 5.04 -9.70 -3.53
CA ARG A 34 4.48 -9.50 -4.87
C ARG A 34 4.14 -8.04 -5.17
N GLU A 35 3.52 -7.36 -4.22
CA GLU A 35 3.01 -6.00 -4.43
C GLU A 35 4.12 -4.95 -4.44
N SER A 36 5.19 -5.15 -3.67
CA SER A 36 6.21 -4.10 -3.50
C SER A 36 7.65 -4.61 -3.46
N SER A 37 7.90 -5.90 -3.63
CA SER A 37 9.22 -6.50 -3.36
C SER A 37 9.73 -6.15 -1.96
N PHE A 38 8.81 -6.11 -0.98
CA PHE A 38 9.05 -5.70 0.41
C PHE A 38 9.51 -4.25 0.59
N ASN A 39 9.28 -3.36 -0.39
CA ASN A 39 9.58 -1.95 -0.27
C ASN A 39 8.39 -1.17 0.31
N PRO A 40 8.46 -0.70 1.58
CA PRO A 40 7.35 0.04 2.18
C PRO A 40 7.14 1.43 1.58
N ARG A 41 8.06 1.91 0.74
CA ARG A 41 7.94 3.19 0.03
C ARG A 41 7.58 3.02 -1.45
N ALA A 42 7.22 1.80 -1.88
CA ALA A 42 6.81 1.54 -3.26
C ALA A 42 5.60 2.42 -3.65
N GLN A 43 5.64 3.00 -4.85
CA GLN A 43 4.57 3.80 -5.41
C GLN A 43 4.36 3.38 -6.86
N ALA A 44 3.11 3.10 -7.24
CA ALA A 44 2.77 2.82 -8.62
C ALA A 44 2.81 4.12 -9.45
N SER A 45 3.33 4.06 -10.66
CA SER A 45 3.39 5.21 -11.58
C SER A 45 2.04 5.53 -12.23
N THR A 46 1.12 4.56 -12.29
CA THR A 46 -0.15 4.64 -13.04
C THR A 46 -1.38 4.72 -12.13
N SER A 47 -1.20 4.68 -10.81
CA SER A 47 -2.33 4.68 -9.86
C SER A 47 -1.93 5.30 -8.52
N SER A 48 -2.91 5.44 -7.63
CA SER A 48 -2.66 5.90 -6.25
C SER A 48 -2.11 4.81 -5.32
N ALA A 49 -1.84 3.60 -5.84
CA ALA A 49 -1.32 2.49 -5.06
C ALA A 49 0.05 2.82 -4.46
N ALA A 50 0.19 2.60 -3.16
CA ALA A 50 1.40 2.91 -2.43
C ALA A 50 1.61 1.96 -1.25
N GLY A 51 2.86 1.83 -0.83
CA GLY A 51 3.26 1.08 0.33
C GLY A 51 3.48 -0.41 0.08
N LEU A 52 3.74 -1.12 1.18
CA LEU A 52 4.09 -2.54 1.21
C LEU A 52 3.07 -3.45 0.52
N PHE A 53 1.79 -3.07 0.58
CA PHE A 53 0.64 -3.82 0.04
C PHE A 53 -0.10 -3.06 -1.09
N GLN A 54 0.53 -2.03 -1.68
CA GLN A 54 -0.01 -1.26 -2.81
C GLN A 54 -1.46 -0.79 -2.64
N PHE A 55 -1.78 -0.25 -1.45
CA PHE A 55 -3.11 0.25 -1.14
C PHE A 55 -3.51 1.43 -2.03
N VAL A 56 -4.57 1.26 -2.81
CA VAL A 56 -5.24 2.35 -3.53
C VAL A 56 -5.97 3.26 -2.54
N GLY A 57 -6.01 4.57 -2.81
CA GLY A 57 -6.41 5.56 -1.82
C GLY A 57 -7.82 5.41 -1.24
N GLN A 58 -8.84 5.04 -2.02
CA GLN A 58 -10.18 4.83 -1.47
C GLN A 58 -10.26 3.59 -0.59
N THR A 59 -9.63 2.50 -1.00
CA THR A 59 -9.55 1.27 -0.19
C THR A 59 -8.84 1.55 1.13
N TRP A 60 -7.72 2.28 1.09
CA TRP A 60 -7.00 2.68 2.29
C TRP A 60 -7.88 3.47 3.27
N LEU A 61 -8.55 4.51 2.78
CA LEU A 61 -9.40 5.34 3.63
C LEU A 61 -10.56 4.53 4.21
N ALA A 62 -11.17 3.64 3.41
CA ALA A 62 -12.24 2.76 3.88
C ALA A 62 -11.75 1.81 4.99
N THR A 63 -10.66 1.08 4.75
CA THR A 63 -10.10 0.13 5.71
C THR A 63 -9.63 0.83 6.98
N LEU A 64 -8.93 1.96 6.86
CA LEU A 64 -8.47 2.72 8.02
C LEU A 64 -9.63 3.33 8.81
N LYS A 65 -10.70 3.81 8.14
CA LYS A 65 -11.90 4.28 8.83
C LYS A 65 -12.56 3.17 9.64
N GLN A 66 -12.64 1.97 9.07
CA GLN A 66 -13.36 0.84 9.68
C GLN A 66 -12.55 0.17 10.80
N HIS A 67 -11.24 0.00 10.60
CA HIS A 67 -10.42 -0.84 11.48
C HIS A 67 -9.30 -0.07 12.19
N GLY A 68 -9.01 1.18 11.80
CA GLY A 68 -7.87 1.93 12.33
C GLY A 68 -7.91 2.10 13.85
N ALA A 69 -9.09 2.35 14.42
CA ALA A 69 -9.25 2.52 15.87
C ALA A 69 -8.81 1.27 16.66
N LYS A 70 -9.15 0.07 16.18
CA LYS A 70 -8.76 -1.22 16.78
C LYS A 70 -7.24 -1.39 16.89
N HIS A 71 -6.48 -0.71 16.02
CA HIS A 71 -5.03 -0.85 15.92
C HIS A 71 -4.26 0.42 16.34
N GLY A 72 -4.89 1.30 17.14
CA GLY A 72 -4.24 2.50 17.67
C GLY A 72 -4.18 3.69 16.70
N TYR A 73 -4.88 3.63 15.56
CA TYR A 73 -4.98 4.71 14.57
C TYR A 73 -6.30 5.48 14.66
N ALA A 74 -6.99 5.46 15.80
CA ALA A 74 -8.29 6.13 16.01
C ALA A 74 -8.28 7.59 15.55
N ARG A 75 -7.26 8.36 15.97
CA ARG A 75 -7.10 9.78 15.59
C ARG A 75 -7.02 10.00 14.07
N TYR A 76 -6.49 9.04 13.31
CA TYR A 76 -6.44 9.12 11.86
C TYR A 76 -7.76 8.66 11.23
N ALA A 77 -8.39 7.64 11.79
CA ALA A 77 -9.70 7.14 11.36
C ALA A 77 -10.81 8.19 11.55
N ASP A 78 -10.73 8.99 12.61
CA ASP A 78 -11.71 10.05 12.91
C ASP A 78 -11.69 11.18 11.89
N LEU A 79 -10.52 11.49 11.32
CA LEU A 79 -10.36 12.47 10.23
C LEU A 79 -11.02 12.03 8.92
N ILE A 80 -11.36 10.75 8.79
CA ILE A 80 -11.95 10.20 7.57
C ILE A 80 -13.48 10.28 7.68
N THR A 81 -14.09 10.97 6.73
CA THR A 81 -15.54 11.06 6.58
C THR A 81 -16.01 10.24 5.39
N ARG A 82 -17.23 9.69 5.48
CA ARG A 82 -17.89 9.02 4.35
C ARG A 82 -19.00 9.95 3.86
N GLY A 83 -18.88 10.42 2.61
CA GLY A 83 -19.89 11.28 1.99
C GLY A 83 -21.17 10.52 1.65
N ALA A 84 -22.23 11.26 1.31
CA ALA A 84 -23.50 10.70 0.84
C ALA A 84 -23.34 9.88 -0.46
N ASP A 85 -22.32 10.18 -1.26
CA ASP A 85 -21.91 9.42 -2.45
C ASP A 85 -21.16 8.11 -2.12
N GLY A 86 -21.01 7.79 -0.83
CA GLY A 86 -20.34 6.60 -0.35
C GLY A 86 -18.81 6.67 -0.38
N ARG A 87 -18.21 7.76 -0.87
CA ARG A 87 -16.76 7.93 -0.97
C ARG A 87 -16.16 8.44 0.33
N TYR A 88 -14.93 8.00 0.61
CA TYR A 88 -14.19 8.42 1.79
C TYR A 88 -13.29 9.63 1.48
N ARG A 89 -13.31 10.61 2.39
CA ARG A 89 -12.59 11.88 2.27
C ARG A 89 -11.91 12.24 3.59
N VAL A 90 -10.92 13.12 3.50
CA VAL A 90 -10.24 13.74 4.64
C VAL A 90 -10.14 15.22 4.31
N ASP A 91 -10.62 16.06 5.22
CA ASP A 91 -10.62 17.51 5.04
C ASP A 91 -9.26 18.11 5.44
N GLY A 92 -8.76 19.06 4.63
CA GLY A 92 -7.43 19.64 4.80
C GLY A 92 -6.30 18.86 4.11
N GLN A 93 -5.36 19.56 3.48
CA GLN A 93 -4.27 18.92 2.73
C GLN A 93 -3.29 18.19 3.65
N GLU A 94 -2.94 18.80 4.78
CA GLU A 94 -1.98 18.26 5.75
C GLU A 94 -2.54 17.00 6.42
N ALA A 95 -3.81 17.05 6.85
CA ALA A 95 -4.51 15.91 7.42
C ALA A 95 -4.63 14.77 6.41
N ARG A 96 -5.03 15.08 5.16
CA ARG A 96 -5.09 14.10 4.09
C ARG A 96 -3.73 13.46 3.85
N ARG A 97 -2.64 14.24 3.80
CA ARG A 97 -1.28 13.72 3.64
C ARG A 97 -0.91 12.79 4.79
N ALA A 98 -1.13 13.22 6.04
CA ALA A 98 -0.83 12.42 7.22
C ALA A 98 -1.57 11.07 7.23
N VAL A 99 -2.86 11.06 6.88
CA VAL A 99 -3.67 9.84 6.76
C VAL A 99 -3.17 8.95 5.62
N MET A 100 -2.81 9.52 4.47
CA MET A 100 -2.41 8.75 3.28
C MET A 100 -0.97 8.21 3.37
N ASP A 101 -0.08 8.91 4.07
CA ASP A 101 1.32 8.53 4.27
C ASP A 101 1.48 7.36 5.24
N LEU A 102 0.46 7.05 6.06
CA LEU A 102 0.42 5.83 6.86
C LEU A 102 0.50 4.55 6.01
N ARG A 103 0.12 4.59 4.72
CA ARG A 103 0.36 3.46 3.80
C ARG A 103 1.84 3.11 3.64
N LEU A 104 2.73 4.08 3.89
CA LEU A 104 4.17 3.91 3.80
C LEU A 104 4.79 3.43 5.12
N ASP A 105 4.00 3.37 6.20
CA ASP A 105 4.43 2.76 7.46
C ASP A 105 4.20 1.24 7.40
N PRO A 106 5.26 0.41 7.55
CA PRO A 106 5.13 -1.04 7.47
C PRO A 106 4.11 -1.61 8.45
N HIS A 107 4.00 -1.04 9.65
CA HIS A 107 3.08 -1.53 10.68
C HIS A 107 1.63 -1.25 10.29
N ALA A 108 1.27 0.02 10.06
CA ALA A 108 -0.06 0.44 9.65
C ALA A 108 -0.52 -0.29 8.40
N ALA A 109 0.35 -0.36 7.38
CA ALA A 109 0.06 -1.05 6.14
C ALA A 109 -0.21 -2.55 6.36
N SER A 110 0.58 -3.22 7.21
CA SER A 110 0.42 -4.64 7.48
C SER A 110 -0.87 -4.95 8.24
N VAL A 111 -1.19 -4.21 9.31
CA VAL A 111 -2.43 -4.47 10.07
C VAL A 111 -3.67 -4.19 9.24
N MET A 112 -3.65 -3.13 8.42
CA MET A 112 -4.77 -2.82 7.52
C MET A 112 -4.89 -3.86 6.39
N ALA A 113 -3.77 -4.39 5.88
CA ALA A 113 -3.80 -5.49 4.91
C ALA A 113 -4.41 -6.77 5.51
N GLY A 114 -4.07 -7.09 6.76
CA GLY A 114 -4.68 -8.18 7.50
C GLY A 114 -6.18 -8.00 7.67
N GLU A 115 -6.64 -6.83 8.14
CA GLU A 115 -8.07 -6.52 8.31
C GLU A 115 -8.84 -6.59 6.98
N LEU A 116 -8.30 -6.02 5.90
CA LEU A 116 -8.90 -6.10 4.57
C LEU A 116 -9.00 -7.55 4.08
N THR A 117 -7.95 -8.35 4.32
CA THR A 117 -7.94 -9.77 3.94
C THR A 117 -8.97 -10.57 4.73
N ALA A 118 -9.06 -10.36 6.04
CA ALA A 118 -10.07 -11.01 6.89
C ALA A 118 -11.50 -10.62 6.46
N GLN A 119 -11.73 -9.34 6.16
CA GLN A 119 -13.02 -8.87 5.63
C GLN A 119 -13.36 -9.53 4.29
N ASN A 120 -12.41 -9.61 3.36
CA ASN A 120 -12.59 -10.31 2.10
C ASN A 120 -12.87 -11.80 2.30
N ALA A 121 -12.23 -12.43 3.28
CA ALA A 121 -12.45 -13.85 3.58
C ALA A 121 -13.87 -14.12 4.07
N ALA A 122 -14.35 -13.31 5.02
CA ALA A 122 -15.72 -13.39 5.51
C ALA A 122 -16.73 -13.15 4.39
N TYR A 123 -16.49 -12.14 3.54
CA TYR A 123 -17.35 -11.86 2.39
C TYR A 123 -17.41 -13.04 1.41
N LEU A 124 -16.25 -13.56 1.01
CA LEU A 124 -16.18 -14.68 0.08
C LEU A 124 -16.84 -15.92 0.67
N LYS A 125 -16.54 -16.27 1.93
CA LYS A 125 -17.16 -17.41 2.62
C LYS A 125 -18.68 -17.35 2.58
N GLY A 126 -19.26 -16.19 2.90
CA GLY A 126 -20.71 -15.98 2.85
C GLY A 126 -21.30 -16.06 1.44
N ARG A 127 -20.50 -15.84 0.39
CA ARG A 127 -20.95 -15.90 -1.01
C ARG A 127 -20.75 -17.27 -1.66
N VAL A 128 -19.67 -17.98 -1.33
CA VAL A 128 -19.28 -19.24 -1.98
C VAL A 128 -19.58 -20.48 -1.12
N GLY A 129 -19.90 -20.31 0.16
CA GLY A 129 -20.31 -21.42 1.05
C GLY A 129 -19.16 -22.26 1.61
N ARG A 130 -17.90 -21.88 1.35
CA ARG A 130 -16.69 -22.50 1.89
C ARG A 130 -15.64 -21.43 2.17
N ASP A 131 -14.61 -21.79 2.94
CA ASP A 131 -13.48 -20.89 3.13
C ASP A 131 -12.76 -20.63 1.80
N PRO A 132 -12.41 -19.37 1.48
CA PRO A 132 -11.68 -19.04 0.27
C PRO A 132 -10.21 -19.46 0.39
N THR A 133 -9.64 -19.92 -0.71
CA THR A 133 -8.21 -20.19 -0.85
C THR A 133 -7.39 -18.90 -0.83
N ALA A 134 -6.08 -19.00 -0.57
CA ALA A 134 -5.17 -17.86 -0.71
C ALA A 134 -5.19 -17.25 -2.13
N GLY A 135 -5.33 -18.08 -3.16
CA GLY A 135 -5.53 -17.63 -4.55
C GLY A 135 -6.78 -16.77 -4.71
N GLU A 136 -7.92 -17.21 -4.18
CA GLU A 136 -9.19 -16.48 -4.26
C GLU A 136 -9.19 -15.18 -3.45
N LEU A 137 -8.47 -15.17 -2.31
CA LEU A 137 -8.25 -13.95 -1.54
C LEU A 137 -7.33 -12.96 -2.26
N TYR A 138 -6.32 -13.46 -2.96
CA TYR A 138 -5.54 -12.62 -3.86
C TYR A 138 -6.40 -12.05 -5.01
N VAL A 139 -7.28 -12.86 -5.59
CA VAL A 139 -8.25 -12.38 -6.61
C VAL A 139 -9.13 -11.28 -6.03
N ALA A 140 -9.54 -11.36 -4.75
CA ALA A 140 -10.32 -10.32 -4.10
C ALA A 140 -9.54 -9.00 -3.91
N HIS A 141 -8.22 -9.06 -3.72
CA HIS A 141 -7.38 -7.87 -3.76
C HIS A 141 -7.41 -7.19 -5.14
N PHE A 142 -7.35 -7.99 -6.22
CA PHE A 142 -7.27 -7.49 -7.59
C PHE A 142 -8.63 -7.04 -8.18
N LEU A 143 -9.69 -7.85 -8.06
CA LEU A 143 -11.03 -7.59 -8.62
C LEU A 143 -12.01 -6.98 -7.61
N GLY A 144 -11.59 -6.82 -6.36
CA GLY A 144 -12.49 -6.58 -5.24
C GLY A 144 -13.25 -7.85 -4.80
N PRO A 145 -13.84 -7.84 -3.60
CA PRO A 145 -14.53 -9.01 -3.02
C PRO A 145 -15.72 -9.49 -3.88
N GLN A 146 -16.48 -8.55 -4.45
CA GLN A 146 -17.62 -8.87 -5.32
C GLN A 146 -17.18 -9.50 -6.65
N GLY A 147 -16.15 -8.94 -7.28
CA GLY A 147 -15.58 -9.46 -8.52
C GLY A 147 -14.98 -10.84 -8.33
N SER A 148 -14.26 -11.07 -7.22
CA SER A 148 -13.74 -12.40 -6.87
C SER A 148 -14.86 -13.42 -6.65
N ALA A 149 -15.88 -13.09 -5.86
CA ALA A 149 -17.04 -13.99 -5.68
C ALA A 149 -17.74 -14.33 -7.00
N LYS A 150 -17.89 -13.35 -7.90
CA LYS A 150 -18.45 -13.58 -9.25
C LYS A 150 -17.55 -14.51 -10.07
N LEU A 151 -16.23 -14.34 -10.00
CA LEU A 151 -15.27 -15.15 -10.76
C LEU A 151 -15.28 -16.60 -10.27
N ILE A 152 -15.27 -16.81 -8.96
CA ILE A 152 -15.30 -18.14 -8.34
C ILE A 152 -16.54 -18.91 -8.80
N LYS A 153 -17.73 -18.30 -8.65
CA LYS A 153 -19.00 -18.93 -9.08
C LYS A 153 -19.04 -19.20 -10.57
N ALA A 154 -18.56 -18.25 -11.39
CA ALA A 154 -18.54 -18.43 -12.83
C ALA A 154 -17.55 -19.55 -13.24
N ALA A 155 -16.44 -19.73 -12.52
CA ALA A 155 -15.49 -20.82 -12.78
C ALA A 155 -16.08 -22.19 -12.42
N GLU A 156 -16.93 -22.25 -11.39
CA GLU A 156 -17.62 -23.48 -10.97
C GLU A 156 -18.76 -23.86 -11.93
N VAL A 157 -19.50 -22.88 -12.45
CA VAL A 157 -20.74 -23.13 -13.23
C VAL A 157 -20.54 -23.03 -14.74
N GLN A 158 -19.70 -22.12 -15.21
CA GLN A 158 -19.57 -21.76 -16.63
C GLN A 158 -18.12 -21.41 -17.03
N PRO A 159 -17.14 -22.34 -16.81
CA PRO A 159 -15.72 -22.07 -16.97
C PRO A 159 -15.31 -21.66 -18.39
N ASP A 160 -16.03 -22.10 -19.42
CA ASP A 160 -15.70 -21.84 -20.83
C ASP A 160 -16.24 -20.50 -21.35
N THR A 161 -17.01 -19.76 -20.53
CA THR A 161 -17.50 -18.44 -20.89
C THR A 161 -16.34 -17.44 -21.01
N SER A 162 -16.45 -16.47 -21.91
CA SER A 162 -15.51 -15.35 -22.00
C SER A 162 -15.44 -14.58 -20.67
N ALA A 163 -14.26 -14.48 -20.06
CA ALA A 163 -14.08 -13.67 -18.86
C ALA A 163 -14.27 -12.18 -19.16
N ALA A 164 -13.91 -11.74 -20.38
CA ALA A 164 -14.05 -10.35 -20.79
C ALA A 164 -15.51 -9.92 -20.91
N SER A 165 -16.45 -10.83 -21.20
CA SER A 165 -17.89 -10.49 -21.21
C SER A 165 -18.45 -10.35 -19.79
N LEU A 166 -17.93 -11.11 -18.82
CA LEU A 166 -18.37 -11.02 -17.43
C LEU A 166 -17.72 -9.87 -16.64
N PHE A 167 -16.53 -9.44 -17.04
CA PHE A 167 -15.73 -8.41 -16.36
C PHE A 167 -15.19 -7.36 -17.35
N PRO A 168 -16.05 -6.60 -18.05
CA PRO A 168 -15.64 -5.73 -19.15
C PRO A 168 -14.66 -4.63 -18.71
N ASP A 169 -14.85 -4.04 -17.52
CA ASP A 169 -13.98 -2.99 -17.02
C ASP A 169 -12.60 -3.52 -16.60
N ALA A 170 -12.57 -4.66 -15.91
CA ALA A 170 -11.32 -5.31 -15.54
C ALA A 170 -10.56 -5.79 -16.79
N ALA A 171 -11.27 -6.27 -17.82
CA ALA A 171 -10.69 -6.69 -19.09
C ALA A 171 -10.09 -5.52 -19.87
N ARG A 172 -10.75 -4.35 -19.86
CA ARG A 172 -10.22 -3.13 -20.47
C ARG A 172 -8.95 -2.65 -19.77
N ALA A 173 -8.96 -2.65 -18.45
CA ALA A 173 -7.82 -2.22 -17.63
C ALA A 173 -6.65 -3.22 -17.66
N ASN A 174 -6.92 -4.51 -17.84
CA ASN A 174 -5.93 -5.58 -17.67
C ASN A 174 -5.94 -6.56 -18.84
N ARG A 175 -5.70 -6.05 -20.06
CA ARG A 175 -5.81 -6.84 -21.29
C ARG A 175 -4.96 -8.12 -21.27
N ALA A 176 -3.76 -8.08 -20.70
CA ALA A 176 -2.87 -9.25 -20.62
C ALA A 176 -3.43 -10.42 -19.78
N ILE A 177 -4.38 -10.14 -18.88
CA ILE A 177 -5.03 -11.17 -18.04
C ILE A 177 -6.26 -11.74 -18.77
N PHE A 178 -7.05 -10.88 -19.41
CA PHE A 178 -8.34 -11.22 -20.00
C PHE A 178 -8.28 -11.63 -21.48
N TYR A 179 -7.13 -11.47 -22.14
CA TYR A 179 -6.92 -11.87 -23.53
C TYR A 179 -5.60 -12.63 -23.69
N ARG A 180 -5.63 -13.70 -24.49
CA ARG A 180 -4.46 -14.54 -24.81
C ARG A 180 -4.41 -14.78 -26.31
N ASN A 181 -3.26 -14.53 -26.94
CA ASN A 181 -3.06 -14.78 -28.38
C ASN A 181 -4.18 -14.20 -29.26
N GLY A 182 -4.65 -12.98 -28.95
CA GLY A 182 -5.72 -12.31 -29.70
C GLY A 182 -7.15 -12.75 -29.38
N ARG A 183 -7.38 -13.82 -28.60
CA ARG A 183 -8.72 -14.23 -28.15
C ARG A 183 -9.01 -13.82 -26.72
N ALA A 184 -10.30 -13.71 -26.38
CA ALA A 184 -10.71 -13.58 -24.98
C ALA A 184 -10.37 -14.87 -24.21
N ALA A 185 -9.81 -14.70 -23.01
CA ALA A 185 -9.58 -15.79 -22.08
C ALA A 185 -10.92 -16.25 -21.47
N THR A 186 -11.04 -17.54 -21.20
CA THR A 186 -12.21 -18.07 -20.53
C THR A 186 -12.18 -17.75 -19.03
N VAL A 187 -13.32 -17.86 -18.36
CA VAL A 187 -13.41 -17.71 -16.90
C VAL A 187 -12.46 -18.67 -16.18
N GLY A 188 -12.44 -19.95 -16.59
CA GLY A 188 -11.55 -20.96 -16.03
C GLY A 188 -10.07 -20.58 -16.21
N GLU A 189 -9.69 -20.04 -17.37
CA GLU A 189 -8.32 -19.59 -17.63
C GLU A 189 -7.91 -18.39 -16.78
N VAL A 190 -8.80 -17.40 -16.62
CA VAL A 190 -8.54 -16.24 -15.76
C VAL A 190 -8.47 -16.65 -14.30
N TYR A 191 -9.41 -17.49 -13.84
CA TYR A 191 -9.41 -18.04 -12.49
C TYR A 191 -8.11 -18.80 -12.21
N ALA A 192 -7.73 -19.76 -13.05
CA ALA A 192 -6.50 -20.53 -12.88
C ALA A 192 -5.25 -19.65 -12.92
N ASN A 193 -5.24 -18.61 -13.75
CA ASN A 193 -4.13 -17.68 -13.83
C ASN A 193 -3.96 -16.86 -12.54
N LEU A 194 -5.05 -16.30 -12.02
CA LEU A 194 -5.01 -15.42 -10.86
C LEU A 194 -4.81 -16.19 -9.55
N THR A 195 -5.33 -17.42 -9.45
CA THR A 195 -5.21 -18.24 -8.23
C THR A 195 -3.87 -18.96 -8.12
N ARG A 196 -3.23 -19.33 -9.24
CA ARG A 196 -1.89 -19.97 -9.26
C ARG A 196 -0.87 -19.17 -8.43
N THR A 197 -0.99 -17.86 -8.42
CA THR A 197 -0.04 -16.97 -7.77
C THR A 197 -0.27 -16.80 -6.25
N GLY A 198 -1.43 -17.22 -5.72
CA GLY A 198 -1.74 -17.12 -4.28
C GLY A 198 -1.19 -18.27 -3.43
N GLY A 199 -0.75 -19.37 -4.05
CA GLY A 199 -0.21 -20.56 -3.37
C GLY A 199 -1.27 -21.44 -2.71
N ALA A 200 -0.83 -22.60 -2.19
CA ALA A 200 -1.70 -23.65 -1.64
C ALA A 200 -2.08 -23.47 -0.16
N HIS A 201 -1.73 -22.35 0.48
CA HIS A 201 -2.04 -22.13 1.90
C HIS A 201 -3.48 -21.65 2.10
N GLN A 202 -4.03 -21.93 3.30
CA GLN A 202 -5.20 -21.20 3.77
C GLN A 202 -4.76 -19.81 4.19
N ALA A 203 -5.40 -18.77 3.66
CA ALA A 203 -5.01 -17.40 3.95
C ALA A 203 -5.62 -16.85 5.25
N VAL A 204 -6.63 -17.52 5.81
CA VAL A 204 -7.15 -17.23 7.14
C VAL A 204 -7.11 -18.52 7.95
N THR A 205 -6.51 -18.46 9.13
CA THR A 205 -6.53 -19.56 10.09
C THR A 205 -7.67 -19.34 11.08
N PRO A 206 -8.59 -20.29 11.29
CA PRO A 206 -9.52 -20.22 12.41
C PRO A 206 -8.72 -20.17 13.72
N ARG A 207 -8.79 -19.08 14.47
CA ARG A 207 -8.12 -18.96 15.77
C ARG A 207 -9.08 -18.40 16.81
N GLU A 208 -9.10 -19.04 17.96
CA GLU A 208 -9.75 -18.56 19.19
C GLU A 208 -8.90 -17.39 19.73
N VAL A 209 -9.50 -16.21 19.83
CA VAL A 209 -8.79 -14.96 20.14
C VAL A 209 -8.57 -14.90 21.65
N THR A 210 -7.31 -15.03 22.09
CA THR A 210 -6.87 -14.56 23.41
C THR A 210 -6.27 -13.16 23.25
N ASP A 211 -6.70 -12.21 24.09
CA ASP A 211 -6.31 -10.80 24.02
C ASP A 211 -4.77 -10.62 23.94
N PRO A 212 -4.26 -9.77 23.03
CA PRO A 212 -2.84 -9.47 22.96
C PRO A 212 -2.44 -8.40 23.99
N ASP A 213 -1.39 -8.69 24.74
CA ASP A 213 -0.77 -7.85 25.76
C ASP A 213 -0.28 -6.49 25.19
N ASP A 214 -0.67 -5.38 25.82
CA ASP A 214 -0.50 -3.97 25.36
C ASP A 214 0.97 -3.48 25.25
N GLY A 215 1.94 -4.26 25.73
CA GLY A 215 3.34 -3.84 25.89
C GLY A 215 4.09 -3.54 24.59
N GLY A 216 3.77 -4.23 23.49
CA GLY A 216 4.45 -4.03 22.20
C GLY A 216 4.15 -2.67 21.55
N PHE A 217 2.98 -2.11 21.80
CA PHE A 217 2.54 -0.82 21.22
C PHE A 217 3.20 0.38 21.92
N ILE A 218 3.31 0.35 23.25
CA ILE A 218 3.98 1.40 24.04
C ILE A 218 5.43 1.58 23.60
N GLN A 219 6.13 0.48 23.31
CA GLN A 219 7.53 0.50 22.90
C GLN A 219 7.74 1.01 21.46
N TYR A 220 6.77 0.82 20.57
CA TYR A 220 6.83 1.39 19.21
C TYR A 220 6.43 2.87 19.19
N ALA A 221 5.39 3.27 19.94
CA ALA A 221 4.96 4.66 20.05
C ALA A 221 6.07 5.57 20.64
N SER A 222 6.88 5.05 21.57
CA SER A 222 8.04 5.75 22.13
C SER A 222 9.20 5.88 21.12
N VAL A 223 9.47 4.86 20.31
CA VAL A 223 10.49 4.93 19.24
C VAL A 223 10.09 5.90 18.12
N ARG A 224 8.79 5.97 17.77
CA ARG A 224 8.30 6.95 16.78
C ARG A 224 8.28 8.38 17.32
N ARG A 225 8.05 8.58 18.62
CA ARG A 225 8.13 9.90 19.27
C ARG A 225 9.56 10.45 19.23
N THR A 226 10.53 9.63 19.63
CA THR A 226 11.95 10.00 19.64
C THR A 226 12.52 10.24 18.23
N ALA A 227 12.02 9.53 17.21
CA ALA A 227 12.39 9.80 15.82
C ALA A 227 11.90 11.17 15.32
N ARG A 228 10.68 11.59 15.68
CA ARG A 228 10.16 12.93 15.32
C ARG A 228 10.86 14.05 16.07
N GLU A 229 11.25 13.82 17.32
CA GLU A 229 12.02 14.79 18.11
C GLU A 229 13.39 15.03 17.46
N ARG A 230 14.09 13.97 17.03
CA ARG A 230 15.36 14.09 16.31
C ARG A 230 15.24 14.81 14.96
N GLU A 231 14.16 14.57 14.22
CA GLU A 231 13.90 15.30 12.97
C GLU A 231 13.62 16.79 13.23
N GLN A 232 12.90 17.12 14.29
CA GLN A 232 12.66 18.52 14.70
C GLN A 232 13.93 19.20 15.18
N ASP A 233 14.75 18.54 16.00
CA ASP A 233 16.03 19.06 16.46
C ASP A 233 16.99 19.33 15.30
N ALA A 234 17.01 18.45 14.29
CA ALA A 234 17.81 18.64 13.07
C ALA A 234 17.33 19.84 12.25
N LEU A 235 16.01 20.09 12.17
CA LEU A 235 15.43 21.25 11.48
C LEU A 235 15.73 22.56 12.23
N VAL A 236 15.62 22.57 13.56
CA VAL A 236 15.97 23.73 14.40
C VAL A 236 17.47 24.03 14.30
N ALA A 237 18.32 23.01 14.34
CA ALA A 237 19.77 23.18 14.18
C ALA A 237 20.18 23.69 12.78
N MET A 238 19.38 23.43 11.75
CA MET A 238 19.58 23.95 10.40
C MET A 238 19.18 25.43 10.29
N ILE A 239 18.05 25.80 10.91
CA ILE A 239 17.55 27.19 10.95
C ILE A 239 18.50 28.08 11.77
N LEU A 240 18.97 27.60 12.92
CA LEU A 240 19.90 28.34 13.79
C LEU A 240 21.30 28.51 13.16
N ARG A 241 21.68 27.65 12.22
CA ARG A 241 22.96 27.72 11.49
C ARG A 241 22.88 28.58 10.22
N GLY A 242 21.68 29.01 9.81
CA GLY A 242 21.41 29.75 8.58
C GLY A 242 21.40 31.28 8.70
N ALA A 243 21.76 31.86 9.85
CA ALA A 243 21.76 33.30 10.06
C ALA A 243 23.07 33.77 10.73
N GLN A 244 24.17 33.77 9.99
CA GLN A 244 25.32 34.61 10.32
C GLN A 244 25.82 35.33 9.06
N PRO A 245 25.85 36.67 9.04
CA PRO A 245 26.53 37.40 7.98
C PRO A 245 28.03 37.19 8.12
N ALA A 246 28.67 36.84 7.02
CA ALA A 246 30.12 36.85 6.90
C ALA A 246 30.62 38.29 6.92
N ASP A 247 31.65 38.59 7.71
CA ASP A 247 32.57 39.67 7.37
C ASP A 247 33.99 39.46 7.93
N GLN A 248 34.94 39.57 6.99
CA GLN A 248 36.32 40.08 7.09
C GLN A 248 37.43 39.24 7.78
N ALA A 249 38.27 38.61 6.96
CA ALA A 249 39.59 39.13 6.49
C ALA A 249 40.69 38.05 6.42
N GLY A 250 41.37 37.95 5.26
CA GLY A 250 42.62 37.17 5.14
C GLY A 250 43.01 36.71 3.73
N VAL A 251 43.51 37.64 2.92
CA VAL A 251 43.94 37.57 1.51
C VAL A 251 45.01 36.50 1.17
N GLY A 252 44.90 35.87 -0.02
CA GLY A 252 45.99 35.13 -0.67
C GLY A 252 45.60 34.36 -1.93
N SER A 253 45.44 35.06 -3.06
CA SER A 253 45.00 34.53 -4.37
C SER A 253 46.11 33.90 -5.22
N ARG A 254 45.74 32.83 -5.97
CA ARG A 254 46.03 32.48 -7.40
C ARG A 254 46.21 30.94 -7.54
N LEU A 255 45.71 30.22 -8.54
CA LEU A 255 44.87 30.45 -9.73
C LEU A 255 44.48 29.08 -10.33
N ALA A 256 43.40 29.09 -11.14
CA ALA A 256 43.12 28.27 -12.33
C ALA A 256 41.97 27.22 -12.26
N GLY A 257 40.98 27.42 -13.16
CA GLY A 257 40.19 26.32 -13.73
C GLY A 257 38.67 26.50 -13.78
N SER A 258 38.18 27.44 -14.58
CA SER A 258 36.76 27.69 -14.89
C SER A 258 36.27 26.81 -16.06
N LEU A 259 34.97 26.45 -16.12
CA LEU A 259 34.01 26.93 -17.12
C LEU A 259 32.78 26.02 -17.36
N PHE A 260 31.69 26.71 -17.76
CA PHE A 260 30.41 26.31 -18.37
C PHE A 260 29.20 26.19 -17.43
N THR A 261 28.40 27.22 -17.08
CA THR A 261 27.78 28.42 -17.72
C THR A 261 26.48 28.21 -18.51
N SER A 262 25.37 28.65 -17.91
CA SER A 262 24.40 29.66 -18.38
C SER A 262 23.76 29.65 -19.79
N GLU A 263 24.06 28.71 -20.67
CA GLU A 263 23.37 28.62 -21.99
C GLU A 263 22.14 27.70 -22.02
N MET A 264 21.98 26.76 -21.06
CA MET A 264 20.78 25.90 -21.02
C MET A 264 19.51 26.62 -20.54
N LEU A 265 19.65 27.77 -19.88
CA LEU A 265 18.52 28.59 -19.39
C LEU A 265 17.99 29.60 -20.43
N LYS A 266 18.58 29.63 -21.64
CA LYS A 266 18.10 30.48 -22.74
C LYS A 266 17.27 29.72 -23.79
N MET A 267 17.14 28.39 -23.67
CA MET A 267 16.32 27.56 -24.57
C MET A 267 14.83 27.46 -24.19
N LEU A 268 14.37 28.20 -23.17
CA LEU A 268 13.00 28.17 -22.67
C LEU A 268 12.22 29.49 -22.84
N SER A 269 12.72 30.51 -23.55
CA SER A 269 11.95 31.74 -23.78
C SER A 269 11.52 32.07 -25.21
N ASP A 270 12.13 31.51 -26.28
CA ASP A 270 11.86 31.97 -27.65
C ASP A 270 11.28 30.88 -28.57
N SER A 271 10.19 30.25 -28.15
CA SER A 271 9.32 29.50 -29.08
C SER A 271 7.84 29.71 -28.77
N ARG A 272 7.43 30.97 -28.89
CA ARG A 272 6.09 31.35 -29.35
C ARG A 272 6.28 32.32 -30.52
N ASP A 273 5.46 32.12 -31.55
CA ASP A 273 5.27 32.93 -32.75
C ASP A 273 6.10 32.55 -33.98
N SER A 274 5.63 31.50 -34.67
CA SER A 274 5.30 31.49 -36.11
C SER A 274 4.41 30.30 -36.44
#